data_AF-A0A963MB81-F1
#
_entry.id   AF-A0A963MB81-F1
#
_cell.length_a   1.000
_cell.length_b   1.000
_cell.length_c   1.000
_cell.angle_alpha   90.00
_cell.angle_beta   90.00
_cell.angle_gamma   90.00
#
_symmetry.space_group_name_H-M   'P 1'
#
loop_
_entity.id
_entity.type
_entity.pdbx_description
1 polymer ?
#
loop_
_entity_poly.entity_id
_entity_poly.type
_entity_poly.pdbx_seq_one_letter_code
_entity_poly.pdbx_strand_id
1 'polypeptide(L)'
;MDDRLPSLRAAFAGRLLTDAADMAAYLTDWRGKWTGAALAVAQPDDAAGVAGVLRWCHAHRVPVVPQGGNTGLSGGATPDGSGAALVLSLTRLNRVRHIDAVNNTMVVEAGVTLQQVQDAAREAGRLFPLSLAAQGSCTIGGNLATNAGGVQVLRYGNTRDLCLGLEVATPQGDLWDGLRGLRKDNTGYDLRDLYIGSEGTLGVITAAVLKLFPRPAALAVAFVAVPSPDAAVELLQLCQARLGAALTAFELMGATCIGLVERHVPNTRVPLAEAAPWYVLMEVSDARDESGAQTALEAVLEQALERELAVDAALSASLAQFQSLWALREHISESQAAEGKTIKHDIALPISRIPEFITQTDAAIAAAFPGVRLVVFGHLGDGN
;
A
#
# COMPACT_ATOMS: atom_id res chain seq x y z
N MET A 1 33.90 20.13 -1.01
CA MET A 1 33.63 18.78 -0.50
C MET A 1 33.61 18.90 1.01
N ASP A 2 32.53 18.44 1.66
CA ASP A 2 32.37 18.54 3.13
C ASP A 2 33.46 17.69 3.82
N ASP A 3 34.17 18.29 4.76
CA ASP A 3 35.35 17.71 5.44
C ASP A 3 34.97 16.53 6.35
N ARG A 4 33.70 16.37 6.66
CA ARG A 4 33.18 15.30 7.51
C ARG A 4 32.97 13.99 6.74
N LEU A 5 32.90 14.01 5.40
CA LEU A 5 32.61 12.83 4.56
C LEU A 5 33.56 11.63 4.75
N PRO A 6 34.88 11.80 4.91
CA PRO A 6 35.78 10.67 5.21
C PRO A 6 35.44 9.97 6.53
N SER A 7 35.05 10.73 7.55
CA SER A 7 34.64 10.15 8.84
C SER A 7 33.30 9.42 8.76
N LEU A 8 32.35 9.92 7.96
CA LEU A 8 31.09 9.22 7.66
C LEU A 8 31.35 7.91 6.91
N ARG A 9 32.23 7.92 5.90
CA ARG A 9 32.63 6.72 5.14
C ARG A 9 33.16 5.62 6.05
N ALA A 10 33.91 5.98 7.09
CA ALA A 10 34.45 5.04 8.08
C ALA A 10 33.44 4.55 9.12
N ALA A 11 32.28 5.20 9.25
CA ALA A 11 31.29 4.89 10.29
C ALA A 11 30.44 3.64 9.99
N PHE A 12 30.44 3.13 8.74
CA PHE A 12 29.61 2.01 8.33
C PHE A 12 30.18 1.25 7.13
N ALA A 13 29.81 -0.03 7.00
CA ALA A 13 30.03 -0.82 5.79
C ALA A 13 28.90 -0.59 4.78
N GLY A 14 29.24 -0.32 3.52
CA GLY A 14 28.29 -0.08 2.44
C GLY A 14 28.76 0.97 1.44
N ARG A 15 27.82 1.67 0.79
CA ARG A 15 28.11 2.72 -0.20
C ARG A 15 27.81 4.11 0.36
N LEU A 16 28.62 5.10 -0.03
CA LEU A 16 28.39 6.52 0.23
C LEU A 16 28.48 7.23 -1.11
N LEU A 17 27.35 7.77 -1.57
CA LEU A 17 27.26 8.49 -2.84
C LEU A 17 27.39 9.98 -2.55
N THR A 18 28.33 10.64 -3.25
CA THR A 18 28.58 12.08 -3.12
C THR A 18 28.51 12.81 -4.45
N ASP A 19 28.58 12.08 -5.56
CA ASP A 19 28.51 12.65 -6.90
C ASP A 19 27.06 12.97 -7.26
N ALA A 20 26.84 14.14 -7.84
CA ALA A 20 25.50 14.65 -8.13
C ALA A 20 24.68 13.70 -9.04
N ALA A 21 25.34 13.06 -10.00
CA ALA A 21 24.71 12.10 -10.90
C ALA A 21 24.18 10.86 -10.16
N ASP A 22 24.94 10.34 -9.20
CA ASP A 22 24.56 9.15 -8.42
C ASP A 22 23.46 9.45 -7.40
N MET A 23 23.42 10.68 -6.88
CA MET A 23 22.39 11.11 -5.93
C MET A 23 21.05 11.45 -6.58
N ALA A 24 21.02 11.79 -7.88
CA ALA A 24 19.85 12.37 -8.54
C ALA A 24 18.54 11.60 -8.30
N ALA A 25 18.57 10.27 -8.31
CA ALA A 25 17.39 9.41 -8.11
C ALA A 25 16.80 9.45 -6.69
N TYR A 26 17.55 9.94 -5.71
CA TYR A 26 17.16 10.00 -4.29
C TYR A 26 16.62 11.39 -3.89
N LEU A 27 16.83 12.40 -4.74
CA LEU A 27 16.56 13.81 -4.42
C LEU A 27 15.18 14.28 -4.86
N THR A 28 14.50 13.52 -5.72
CA THR A 28 13.16 13.86 -6.24
C THR A 28 12.15 12.81 -5.80
N ASP A 29 10.96 13.24 -5.38
CA ASP A 29 9.90 12.33 -4.99
C ASP A 29 9.29 11.58 -6.20
N TRP A 30 8.50 10.55 -5.91
CA TRP A 30 7.82 9.74 -6.94
C TRP A 30 7.00 10.55 -7.96
N ARG A 31 6.38 11.66 -7.53
CA ARG A 31 5.50 12.46 -8.38
C ARG A 31 6.24 13.57 -9.13
N GLY A 32 7.53 13.78 -8.88
CA GLY A 32 8.29 14.92 -9.40
C GLY A 32 7.80 16.27 -8.88
N LYS A 33 7.07 16.28 -7.76
CA LYS A 33 6.52 17.48 -7.11
C LYS A 33 7.54 18.17 -6.21
N TRP A 34 8.40 17.40 -5.55
CA TRP A 34 9.42 17.91 -4.64
C TRP A 34 10.80 17.42 -5.07
N THR A 35 11.73 18.37 -5.19
CA THR A 35 13.15 18.10 -5.45
C THR A 35 13.98 18.85 -4.43
N GLY A 36 14.88 18.13 -3.75
CA GLY A 36 15.78 18.68 -2.74
C GLY A 36 17.26 18.53 -3.11
N ALA A 37 18.09 18.71 -2.09
CA ALA A 37 19.53 18.48 -2.13
C ALA A 37 19.96 17.73 -0.87
N ALA A 38 21.00 16.91 -0.97
CA ALA A 38 21.52 16.13 0.15
C ALA A 38 23.04 16.31 0.30
N LEU A 39 23.52 16.13 1.52
CA LEU A 39 24.94 16.09 1.87
C LEU A 39 25.62 14.91 1.17
N ALA A 40 24.97 13.75 1.23
CA ALA A 40 25.34 12.49 0.61
C ALA A 40 24.16 11.52 0.68
N VAL A 41 24.29 10.37 0.00
CA VAL A 41 23.41 9.21 0.19
C VAL A 41 24.21 8.08 0.82
N ALA A 42 23.84 7.66 2.03
CA ALA A 42 24.42 6.49 2.68
C ALA A 42 23.57 5.24 2.41
N GLN A 43 24.22 4.13 2.05
CA GLN A 43 23.57 2.84 1.80
C GLN A 43 24.31 1.75 2.59
N PRO A 44 23.95 1.53 3.87
CA PRO A 44 24.56 0.50 4.70
C PRO A 44 24.26 -0.91 4.21
N ASP A 45 25.13 -1.87 4.53
CA ASP A 45 24.97 -3.28 4.18
C ASP A 45 24.12 -4.08 5.19
N ASP A 46 23.97 -3.56 6.41
CA ASP A 46 23.27 -4.22 7.52
C ASP A 46 22.75 -3.21 8.58
N ALA A 47 22.04 -3.73 9.58
CA ALA A 47 21.49 -2.93 10.68
C ALA A 47 22.57 -2.25 11.55
N ALA A 48 23.73 -2.87 11.73
CA ALA A 48 24.83 -2.28 12.48
C ALA A 48 25.40 -1.06 11.75
N GLY A 49 25.47 -1.11 10.42
CA GLY A 49 25.83 0.00 9.55
C GLY A 49 24.81 1.14 9.60
N VAL A 50 23.51 0.84 9.62
CA VAL A 50 22.45 1.84 9.84
C VAL A 50 22.67 2.55 11.18
N ALA A 51 22.86 1.79 12.26
CA ALA A 51 23.15 2.33 13.59
C ALA A 51 24.46 3.15 13.62
N GLY A 52 25.49 2.74 12.87
CA GLY A 52 26.73 3.49 12.71
C GLY A 52 26.54 4.84 12.03
N VAL A 53 25.74 4.89 10.97
CA VAL A 53 25.36 6.16 10.30
C VAL A 53 24.59 7.07 11.26
N LEU A 54 23.60 6.54 11.99
CA LEU A 54 22.81 7.34 12.93
C LEU A 54 23.64 7.87 14.09
N ARG A 55 24.53 7.06 14.69
CA ARG A 55 25.51 7.53 15.69
C ARG A 55 26.35 8.69 15.17
N TRP A 56 26.86 8.56 13.94
CA TRP A 56 27.66 9.62 13.32
C TRP A 56 26.83 10.89 13.11
N CYS A 57 25.61 10.75 12.59
CA CYS A 57 24.71 11.89 12.34
C CYS A 57 24.33 12.58 13.65
N HIS A 58 24.07 11.82 14.71
CA HIS A 58 23.79 12.33 16.05
C HIS A 58 24.95 13.17 16.59
N ALA A 59 26.18 12.64 16.52
CA ALA A 59 27.38 13.33 16.99
C ALA A 59 27.67 14.63 16.22
N HIS A 60 27.36 14.67 14.92
CA HIS A 60 27.65 15.81 14.04
C HIS A 60 26.43 16.71 13.77
N ARG A 61 25.29 16.43 14.41
CA ARG A 61 24.00 17.13 14.20
C ARG A 61 23.59 17.21 12.72
N VAL A 62 23.75 16.11 11.99
CA VAL A 62 23.33 16.00 10.59
C VAL A 62 21.90 15.44 10.54
N PRO A 63 20.94 16.16 9.91
CA PRO A 63 19.60 15.62 9.68
C PRO A 63 19.64 14.37 8.81
N VAL A 64 18.73 13.43 9.04
CA VAL A 64 18.66 12.17 8.29
C VAL A 64 17.27 12.01 7.68
N VAL A 65 17.22 11.62 6.41
CA VAL A 65 15.99 11.25 5.69
C VAL A 65 16.07 9.76 5.37
N PRO A 66 15.39 8.88 6.14
CA PRO A 66 15.30 7.46 5.81
C PRO A 66 14.54 7.26 4.50
N GLN A 67 15.06 6.43 3.60
CA GLN A 67 14.45 6.19 2.30
C GLN A 67 14.46 4.70 1.94
N GLY A 68 13.26 4.16 1.70
CA GLY A 68 13.05 2.84 1.11
C GLY A 68 13.02 2.93 -0.42
N GLY A 69 11.90 2.52 -1.00
CA GLY A 69 11.66 2.54 -2.46
C GLY A 69 11.38 3.90 -3.09
N ASN A 70 11.34 4.98 -2.30
CA ASN A 70 11.00 6.34 -2.75
C ASN A 70 9.65 6.45 -3.50
N THR A 71 8.64 5.68 -3.07
CA THR A 71 7.29 5.64 -3.68
C THR A 71 6.23 6.42 -2.89
N GLY A 72 6.63 7.13 -1.82
CA GLY A 72 5.73 7.91 -0.98
C GLY A 72 5.20 9.15 -1.71
N LEU A 73 3.97 9.57 -1.40
CA LEU A 73 3.25 10.61 -2.16
C LEU A 73 3.17 11.97 -1.45
N SER A 74 3.72 12.05 -0.23
CA SER A 74 3.65 13.22 0.66
C SER A 74 4.99 13.95 0.84
N GLY A 75 6.06 13.50 0.18
CA GLY A 75 7.39 14.11 0.24
C GLY A 75 8.24 13.73 1.46
N GLY A 76 7.76 12.88 2.37
CA GLY A 76 8.50 12.49 3.59
C GLY A 76 9.81 11.73 3.34
N ALA A 77 9.97 11.14 2.14
CA ALA A 77 11.20 10.46 1.72
C ALA A 77 12.17 11.38 0.97
N THR A 78 11.86 12.67 0.82
CA THR A 78 12.61 13.62 -0.01
C THR A 78 13.34 14.64 0.89
N PRO A 79 14.65 14.85 0.74
CA PRO A 79 15.35 15.88 1.49
C PRO A 79 14.88 17.29 1.09
N ASP A 80 15.12 18.27 1.97
CA ASP A 80 14.84 19.67 1.66
C ASP A 80 15.88 20.27 0.69
N GLY A 81 15.73 21.55 0.35
CA GLY A 81 16.67 22.24 -0.55
C GLY A 81 17.98 22.67 0.09
N SER A 82 18.21 22.42 1.39
CA SER A 82 19.37 22.95 2.11
C SER A 82 20.69 22.24 1.76
N GLY A 83 20.62 20.98 1.31
CA GLY A 83 21.80 20.14 1.13
C GLY A 83 22.45 19.66 2.43
N ALA A 84 21.85 19.94 3.59
CA ALA A 84 22.42 19.57 4.88
C ALA A 84 22.09 18.14 5.32
N ALA A 85 20.97 17.58 4.84
CA ALA A 85 20.50 16.27 5.24
C ALA A 85 21.26 15.13 4.55
N LEU A 86 21.47 14.04 5.27
CA LEU A 86 21.91 12.76 4.72
C LEU A 86 20.67 11.95 4.30
N VAL A 87 20.62 11.46 3.06
CA VAL A 87 19.64 10.43 2.71
C VAL A 87 20.19 9.08 3.12
N LEU A 88 19.43 8.35 3.94
CA LEU A 88 19.78 7.01 4.42
C LEU A 88 18.93 5.98 3.68
N SER A 89 19.50 5.40 2.63
CA SER A 89 18.79 4.41 1.81
C SER A 89 18.94 3.00 2.39
N LEU A 90 17.80 2.32 2.56
CA LEU A 90 17.72 0.98 3.15
C LEU A 90 17.70 -0.15 2.10
N THR A 91 17.75 0.18 0.80
CA THR A 91 17.53 -0.79 -0.29
C THR A 91 18.59 -1.91 -0.39
N ARG A 92 19.70 -1.79 0.33
CA ARG A 92 20.72 -2.84 0.45
C ARG A 92 20.44 -3.85 1.57
N LEU A 93 19.58 -3.49 2.55
CA LEU A 93 19.06 -4.40 3.57
C LEU A 93 17.88 -5.17 2.96
N ASN A 94 18.16 -6.08 2.01
CA ASN A 94 17.14 -6.71 1.16
C ASN A 94 17.09 -8.24 1.27
N ARG A 95 17.42 -8.80 2.44
CA ARG A 95 17.35 -10.25 2.69
C ARG A 95 16.04 -10.67 3.35
N VAL A 96 15.48 -11.78 2.86
CA VAL A 96 14.54 -12.59 3.64
C VAL A 96 15.37 -13.46 4.59
N ARG A 97 15.32 -13.16 5.89
CA ARG A 97 16.19 -13.79 6.91
C ARG A 97 15.70 -15.20 7.27
N HIS A 98 14.39 -15.39 7.42
CA HIS A 98 13.80 -16.66 7.85
C HIS A 98 12.31 -16.75 7.47
N ILE A 99 11.84 -17.94 7.09
CA ILE A 99 10.41 -18.23 6.87
C ILE A 99 10.03 -19.43 7.74
N ASP A 100 9.01 -19.24 8.58
CA ASP A 100 8.39 -20.31 9.35
C ASP A 100 6.95 -20.50 8.86
N ALA A 101 6.75 -21.51 8.01
CA ALA A 101 5.44 -21.81 7.46
C ALA A 101 4.48 -22.39 8.52
N VAL A 102 4.98 -23.02 9.58
CA VAL A 102 4.15 -23.57 10.66
C VAL A 102 3.63 -22.43 11.54
N ASN A 103 4.52 -21.54 11.97
CA ASN A 103 4.16 -20.35 12.73
C ASN A 103 3.43 -19.29 11.88
N ASN A 104 3.54 -19.41 10.55
CA ASN A 104 3.07 -18.45 9.55
C ASN A 104 3.71 -17.07 9.75
N THR A 105 5.04 -17.04 9.75
CA THR A 105 5.81 -15.80 9.91
C THR A 105 6.99 -15.74 8.95
N MET A 106 7.35 -14.53 8.56
CA MET A 106 8.55 -14.25 7.76
C MET A 106 9.36 -13.12 8.41
N VAL A 107 10.66 -13.33 8.61
CA VAL A 107 11.57 -12.26 9.04
C VAL A 107 12.25 -11.69 7.81
N VAL A 108 12.10 -10.39 7.59
CA VAL A 108 12.65 -9.68 6.42
C VAL A 108 13.38 -8.42 6.84
N GLU A 109 14.36 -8.03 6.04
CA GLU A 109 15.00 -6.73 6.16
C GLU A 109 14.14 -5.62 5.55
N ALA A 110 14.32 -4.38 6.04
CA ALA A 110 13.48 -3.23 5.70
C ALA A 110 13.54 -2.79 4.22
N GLY A 111 14.60 -3.17 3.51
CA GLY A 111 14.80 -2.88 2.09
C GLY A 111 14.27 -3.94 1.14
N VAL A 112 13.74 -5.07 1.64
CA VAL A 112 13.06 -6.07 0.79
C VAL A 112 11.84 -5.43 0.14
N THR A 113 11.65 -5.60 -1.17
CA THR A 113 10.46 -5.08 -1.84
C THR A 113 9.23 -5.88 -1.47
N LEU A 114 8.05 -5.25 -1.53
CA LEU A 114 6.79 -5.96 -1.28
C LEU A 114 6.62 -7.17 -2.21
N GLN A 115 6.94 -7.00 -3.50
CA GLN A 115 6.91 -8.10 -4.49
C GLN A 115 7.80 -9.28 -4.06
N GLN A 116 9.03 -9.02 -3.60
CA GLN A 116 9.94 -10.08 -3.14
C GLN A 116 9.39 -10.83 -1.91
N VAL A 117 8.72 -10.13 -0.99
CA VAL A 117 8.04 -10.77 0.15
C VAL A 117 6.88 -11.66 -0.31
N GLN A 118 6.06 -11.18 -1.23
CA GLN A 118 4.94 -11.95 -1.79
C GLN A 118 5.46 -13.21 -2.53
N ASP A 119 6.53 -13.08 -3.29
CA ASP A 119 7.15 -14.20 -4.00
C ASP A 119 7.74 -15.24 -3.04
N ALA A 120 8.50 -14.81 -2.03
CA ALA A 120 9.04 -15.69 -1.00
C ALA A 120 7.93 -16.40 -0.20
N ALA A 121 6.82 -15.71 0.09
CA ALA A 121 5.68 -16.31 0.75
C ALA A 121 5.03 -17.36 -0.14
N ARG A 122 4.84 -17.06 -1.43
CA ARG A 122 4.26 -17.98 -2.43
C ARG A 122 5.10 -19.24 -2.59
N GLU A 123 6.43 -19.11 -2.65
CA GLU A 123 7.38 -20.24 -2.69
C GLU A 123 7.28 -21.12 -1.44
N ALA A 124 7.05 -20.51 -0.28
CA ALA A 124 6.79 -21.24 0.97
C ALA A 124 5.35 -21.78 1.11
N GLY A 125 4.53 -21.70 0.06
CA GLY A 125 3.14 -22.15 0.09
C GLY A 125 2.25 -21.31 1.02
N ARG A 126 2.55 -20.02 1.14
CA ARG A 126 1.86 -19.05 1.99
C ARG A 126 1.49 -17.78 1.20
N LEU A 127 0.70 -16.92 1.84
CA LEU A 127 0.27 -15.62 1.35
C LEU A 127 0.82 -14.53 2.28
N PHE A 128 1.41 -13.49 1.70
CA PHE A 128 1.52 -12.18 2.33
C PHE A 128 0.52 -11.24 1.65
N PRO A 129 -0.55 -10.80 2.33
CA PRO A 129 -1.75 -10.27 1.66
C PRO A 129 -1.69 -8.79 1.31
N LEU A 130 -0.70 -8.04 1.80
CA LEU A 130 -0.59 -6.63 1.44
C LEU A 130 -0.36 -6.52 -0.07
N SER A 131 -1.21 -5.77 -0.76
CA SER A 131 -1.13 -5.52 -2.19
C SER A 131 -1.40 -4.06 -2.50
N LEU A 132 -0.52 -3.44 -3.29
CA LEU A 132 -0.61 -2.04 -3.70
C LEU A 132 0.20 -1.80 -4.98
N ALA A 133 -0.17 -0.77 -5.75
CA ALA A 133 0.37 -0.53 -7.09
C ALA A 133 1.91 -0.39 -7.16
N ALA A 134 2.54 0.11 -6.09
CA ALA A 134 3.99 0.28 -6.02
C ALA A 134 4.77 -0.98 -5.59
N GLN A 135 4.16 -2.17 -5.55
CA GLN A 135 4.75 -3.37 -4.94
C GLN A 135 6.13 -3.79 -5.50
N GLY A 136 6.39 -3.48 -6.77
CA GLY A 136 7.68 -3.74 -7.41
C GLY A 136 8.82 -2.83 -6.93
N SER A 137 8.52 -1.74 -6.21
CA SER A 137 9.49 -0.74 -5.78
C SER A 137 9.40 -0.37 -4.31
N CYS A 138 8.20 -0.33 -3.71
CA CYS A 138 8.05 -0.06 -2.28
C CYS A 138 8.72 -1.17 -1.46
N THR A 139 9.30 -0.78 -0.33
CA THR A 139 10.02 -1.70 0.57
C THR A 139 9.27 -1.86 1.87
N ILE A 140 9.42 -3.02 2.52
CA ILE A 140 8.72 -3.35 3.76
C ILE A 140 8.92 -2.29 4.86
N GLY A 141 10.14 -1.76 4.99
CA GLY A 141 10.42 -0.66 5.92
C GLY A 141 9.62 0.61 5.61
N GLY A 142 9.47 0.95 4.33
CA GLY A 142 8.63 2.07 3.88
C GLY A 142 7.14 1.80 4.14
N ASN A 143 6.66 0.62 3.78
CA ASN A 143 5.30 0.16 4.06
C ASN A 143 4.94 0.31 5.55
N LEU A 144 5.82 -0.15 6.45
CA LEU A 144 5.62 -0.05 7.89
C LEU A 144 5.73 1.41 8.38
N ALA A 145 6.73 2.16 7.91
CA ALA A 145 6.93 3.55 8.32
C ALA A 145 5.73 4.44 7.96
N THR A 146 5.03 4.16 6.85
CA THR A 146 3.83 4.90 6.44
C THR A 146 2.52 4.24 6.85
N ASN A 147 2.56 3.11 7.57
CA ASN A 147 1.42 2.26 7.84
C ASN A 147 0.55 1.98 6.60
N ALA A 148 1.19 1.57 5.50
CA ALA A 148 0.52 1.40 4.22
C ALA A 148 -0.68 0.43 4.31
N GLY A 149 -1.76 0.81 3.63
CA GLY A 149 -2.90 -0.04 3.33
C GLY A 149 -2.77 -0.69 1.94
N GLY A 150 -3.91 -1.04 1.36
CA GLY A 150 -4.02 -1.71 0.07
C GLY A 150 -5.41 -2.31 -0.13
N VAL A 151 -5.64 -2.93 -1.28
CA VAL A 151 -6.97 -3.40 -1.70
C VAL A 151 -7.56 -4.53 -0.83
N GLN A 152 -6.74 -5.15 0.03
CA GLN A 152 -7.17 -6.25 0.91
C GLN A 152 -7.23 -5.89 2.40
N VAL A 153 -7.16 -4.59 2.75
CA VAL A 153 -7.18 -4.11 4.14
C VAL A 153 -8.44 -4.54 4.87
N LEU A 154 -9.62 -4.51 4.23
CA LEU A 154 -10.88 -4.97 4.84
C LEU A 154 -10.78 -6.39 5.42
N ARG A 155 -9.92 -7.25 4.85
CA ARG A 155 -9.78 -8.64 5.29
C ARG A 155 -8.62 -8.85 6.25
N TYR A 156 -7.46 -8.29 5.91
CA TYR A 156 -6.20 -8.63 6.56
C TYR A 156 -5.62 -7.51 7.42
N GLY A 157 -6.23 -6.32 7.35
CA GLY A 157 -5.73 -5.11 7.98
C GLY A 157 -4.59 -4.46 7.18
N ASN A 158 -4.10 -3.35 7.72
CA ASN A 158 -2.98 -2.61 7.12
C ASN A 158 -1.63 -3.24 7.54
N THR A 159 -0.52 -2.62 7.15
CA THR A 159 0.82 -3.12 7.51
C THR A 159 1.07 -3.26 9.01
N ARG A 160 0.43 -2.44 9.87
CA ARG A 160 0.44 -2.62 11.32
C ARG A 160 -0.13 -3.97 11.71
N ASP A 161 -1.30 -4.29 11.18
CA ASP A 161 -1.97 -5.57 11.44
C ASP A 161 -1.17 -6.75 10.90
N LEU A 162 -0.33 -6.54 9.89
CA LEU A 162 0.51 -7.56 9.27
C LEU A 162 1.90 -7.71 9.90
N CYS A 163 2.22 -6.95 10.94
CA CYS A 163 3.51 -6.99 11.62
C CYS A 163 3.39 -7.60 13.03
N LEU A 164 4.36 -8.44 13.40
CA LEU A 164 4.48 -9.03 14.74
C LEU A 164 5.61 -8.39 15.56
N GLY A 165 6.69 -7.97 14.91
CA GLY A 165 7.87 -7.45 15.59
C GLY A 165 8.76 -6.64 14.66
N LEU A 166 9.61 -5.79 15.24
CA LEU A 166 10.51 -4.90 14.51
C LEU A 166 11.91 -4.93 15.12
N GLU A 167 12.90 -4.63 14.28
CA GLU A 167 14.24 -4.19 14.65
C GLU A 167 14.35 -2.72 14.24
N VAL A 168 14.75 -1.85 15.15
CA VAL A 168 14.80 -0.40 14.91
C VAL A 168 16.11 0.19 15.41
N ALA A 169 16.75 1.00 14.57
CA ALA A 169 17.86 1.86 14.97
C ALA A 169 17.33 3.21 15.47
N THR A 170 17.67 3.59 16.70
CA THR A 170 17.27 4.88 17.30
C THR A 170 18.07 6.04 16.70
N PRO A 171 17.64 7.30 16.90
CA PRO A 171 18.42 8.47 16.46
C PRO A 171 19.83 8.53 17.07
N GLN A 172 20.04 7.95 18.26
CA GLN A 172 21.35 7.81 18.90
C GLN A 172 22.17 6.65 18.31
N GLY A 173 21.55 5.81 17.48
CA GLY A 173 22.13 4.64 16.84
C GLY A 173 22.27 3.45 17.80
N ASP A 174 21.36 3.30 18.75
CA ASP A 174 21.14 2.04 19.45
C ASP A 174 20.22 1.13 18.62
N LEU A 175 20.44 -0.19 18.66
CA LEU A 175 19.55 -1.15 18.03
C LEU A 175 18.58 -1.73 19.07
N TRP A 176 17.30 -1.47 18.88
CA TRP A 176 16.24 -2.15 19.60
C TRP A 176 15.80 -3.39 18.83
N ASP A 177 15.90 -4.57 19.47
CA ASP A 177 15.47 -5.85 18.91
C ASP A 177 14.13 -6.29 19.54
N GLY A 178 13.08 -6.20 18.74
CA GLY A 178 11.75 -6.71 19.02
C GLY A 178 11.30 -7.76 18.00
N LEU A 179 12.22 -8.48 17.33
CA LEU A 179 11.89 -9.47 16.28
C LEU A 179 11.28 -10.77 16.85
N ARG A 180 10.11 -10.65 17.47
CA ARG A 180 9.37 -11.77 18.06
C ARG A 180 8.28 -12.24 17.11
N GLY A 181 8.35 -13.50 16.67
CA GLY A 181 7.31 -14.16 15.87
C GLY A 181 6.12 -14.68 16.69
N LEU A 182 5.74 -14.00 17.77
CA LEU A 182 4.70 -14.48 18.69
C LEU A 182 3.36 -13.83 18.36
N ARG A 183 2.28 -14.63 18.28
CA ARG A 183 0.92 -14.10 18.07
C ARG A 183 0.35 -13.37 19.28
N LYS A 184 0.81 -13.74 20.48
CA LYS A 184 0.43 -13.11 21.75
C LYS A 184 1.68 -12.96 22.60
N ASP A 185 1.98 -11.72 22.95
CA ASP A 185 3.10 -11.38 23.82
C ASP A 185 2.73 -10.12 24.61
N ASN A 186 2.42 -10.29 25.90
CA ASN A 186 1.95 -9.21 26.78
C ASN A 186 3.05 -8.81 27.78
N THR A 187 4.32 -8.80 27.34
CA THR A 187 5.48 -8.54 28.20
C THR A 187 5.97 -7.09 28.14
N GLY A 188 5.09 -6.15 28.48
CA GLY A 188 5.37 -4.71 28.52
C GLY A 188 4.61 -3.92 27.47
N TYR A 189 5.16 -2.77 27.07
CA TYR A 189 4.56 -1.90 26.07
C TYR A 189 4.75 -2.43 24.64
N ASP A 190 3.77 -2.22 23.78
CA ASP A 190 3.88 -2.49 22.35
C ASP A 190 4.62 -1.34 21.65
N LEU A 191 5.95 -1.36 21.71
CA LEU A 191 6.79 -0.35 21.07
C LEU A 191 6.78 -0.44 19.54
N ARG A 192 6.43 -1.61 18.97
CA ARG A 192 6.30 -1.79 17.51
C ARG A 192 5.34 -0.74 16.98
N ASP A 193 4.21 -0.57 17.66
CA ASP A 193 3.15 0.30 17.18
C ASP A 193 3.48 1.79 17.24
N LEU A 194 4.48 2.18 18.03
CA LEU A 194 4.98 3.55 18.00
C LEU A 194 5.78 3.85 16.72
N TYR A 195 6.50 2.87 16.17
CA TYR A 195 7.33 3.05 14.98
C TYR A 195 6.56 2.87 13.67
N ILE A 196 5.55 2.01 13.63
CA ILE A 196 4.68 1.86 12.47
C ILE A 196 3.85 3.14 12.31
N GLY A 197 3.88 3.75 11.12
CA GLY A 197 3.24 5.05 10.86
C GLY A 197 4.04 6.27 11.34
N SER A 198 5.25 6.09 11.88
CA SER A 198 6.08 7.22 12.34
C SER A 198 6.80 7.99 11.23
N GLU A 199 6.74 7.48 9.99
CA GLU A 199 7.39 8.06 8.81
C GLU A 199 8.92 8.28 8.99
N GLY A 200 9.56 7.44 9.80
CA GLY A 200 11.01 7.50 10.07
C GLY A 200 11.43 8.58 11.06
N THR A 201 10.48 9.31 11.66
CA THR A 201 10.76 10.44 12.57
C THR A 201 11.21 10.03 13.96
N LEU A 202 10.90 8.79 14.38
CA LEU A 202 11.24 8.25 15.70
C LEU A 202 12.45 7.30 15.69
N GLY A 203 12.82 6.80 14.51
CA GLY A 203 13.87 5.80 14.32
C GLY A 203 13.77 5.15 12.95
N VAL A 204 14.75 4.29 12.63
CA VAL A 204 14.85 3.64 11.33
C VAL A 204 14.61 2.15 11.48
N ILE A 205 13.50 1.67 10.92
CA ILE A 205 13.18 0.23 10.87
C ILE A 205 14.23 -0.47 9.99
N THR A 206 14.92 -1.49 10.52
CA THR A 206 15.95 -2.26 9.81
C THR A 206 15.50 -3.68 9.44
N ALA A 207 14.58 -4.26 10.21
CA ALA A 207 13.93 -5.53 9.91
C ALA A 207 12.56 -5.65 10.57
N ALA A 208 11.76 -6.60 10.10
CA ALA A 208 10.42 -6.87 10.60
C ALA A 208 10.10 -8.37 10.58
N VAL A 209 9.22 -8.77 11.50
CA VAL A 209 8.52 -10.06 11.46
C VAL A 209 7.12 -9.84 10.89
N LEU A 210 6.85 -10.42 9.73
CA LEU A 210 5.59 -10.31 9.01
C LEU A 210 4.70 -11.53 9.25
N LYS A 211 3.39 -11.31 9.34
CA LYS A 211 2.37 -12.37 9.40
C LYS A 211 2.16 -12.94 7.99
N LEU A 212 2.19 -14.27 7.89
CA LEU A 212 1.78 -15.00 6.70
C LEU A 212 0.41 -15.63 6.90
N PHE A 213 -0.25 -15.97 5.80
CA PHE A 213 -1.55 -16.59 5.77
C PHE A 213 -1.52 -17.85 4.88
N PRO A 214 -2.47 -18.79 5.06
CA PRO A 214 -2.72 -19.82 4.06
C PRO A 214 -3.01 -19.19 2.71
N ARG A 215 -2.53 -19.83 1.62
CA ARG A 215 -2.94 -19.42 0.28
C ARG A 215 -4.41 -19.79 0.06
N PRO A 216 -5.23 -18.90 -0.51
CA PRO A 216 -6.54 -19.30 -0.97
C PRO A 216 -6.39 -20.35 -2.07
N ALA A 217 -7.30 -21.31 -2.09
CA ALA A 217 -7.40 -22.32 -3.14
C ALA A 217 -8.04 -21.75 -4.41
N ALA A 218 -8.90 -20.73 -4.24
CA ALA A 218 -9.60 -20.07 -5.32
C ALA A 218 -9.82 -18.59 -5.05
N LEU A 219 -9.87 -17.82 -6.14
CA LEU A 219 -10.22 -16.41 -6.17
C LEU A 219 -11.33 -16.22 -7.20
N ALA A 220 -12.32 -15.39 -6.87
CA ALA A 220 -13.35 -14.97 -7.80
C ALA A 220 -13.59 -13.47 -7.63
N VAL A 221 -13.84 -12.75 -8.73
CA VAL A 221 -14.11 -11.32 -8.71
C VAL A 221 -15.39 -11.02 -9.48
N ALA A 222 -16.22 -10.16 -8.92
CA ALA A 222 -17.40 -9.63 -9.57
C ALA A 222 -17.26 -8.12 -9.77
N PHE A 223 -17.69 -7.64 -10.94
CA PHE A 223 -17.80 -6.23 -11.26
C PHE A 223 -19.27 -5.89 -11.45
N VAL A 224 -19.77 -4.96 -10.63
CA VAL A 224 -21.20 -4.75 -10.41
C VAL A 224 -21.53 -3.29 -10.68
N ALA A 225 -22.48 -3.04 -11.57
CA ALA A 225 -23.06 -1.73 -11.77
C ALA A 225 -24.09 -1.45 -10.67
N VAL A 226 -23.97 -0.32 -9.97
CA VAL A 226 -24.83 0.06 -8.85
C VAL A 226 -25.40 1.47 -9.04
N PRO A 227 -26.64 1.75 -8.60
CA PRO A 227 -27.30 3.02 -8.88
C PRO A 227 -26.77 4.20 -8.04
N SER A 228 -26.15 3.94 -6.89
CA SER A 228 -25.66 4.98 -5.98
C SER A 228 -24.60 4.46 -5.01
N PRO A 229 -23.85 5.35 -4.32
CA PRO A 229 -22.98 4.97 -3.21
C PRO A 229 -23.75 4.35 -2.03
N ASP A 230 -25.00 4.76 -1.77
CA ASP A 230 -25.84 4.15 -0.75
C ASP A 230 -26.12 2.67 -1.05
N ALA A 231 -26.48 2.35 -2.30
CA ALA A 231 -26.67 0.98 -2.75
C ALA A 231 -25.37 0.16 -2.63
N ALA A 232 -24.21 0.78 -2.92
CA ALA A 232 -22.91 0.14 -2.72
C ALA A 232 -22.62 -0.18 -1.25
N VAL A 233 -22.99 0.70 -0.31
CA VAL A 233 -22.85 0.45 1.14
C VAL A 233 -23.79 -0.67 1.60
N GLU A 234 -25.04 -0.70 1.13
CA GLU A 234 -25.96 -1.80 1.41
C GLU A 234 -25.48 -3.13 0.83
N LEU A 235 -24.89 -3.10 -0.37
CA LEU A 235 -24.26 -4.26 -1.01
C LEU A 235 -23.06 -4.75 -0.20
N LEU A 236 -22.22 -3.84 0.31
CA LEU A 236 -21.13 -4.19 1.22
C LEU A 236 -21.65 -4.89 2.48
N GLN A 237 -22.72 -4.39 3.09
CA GLN A 237 -23.34 -5.04 4.26
C GLN A 237 -23.85 -6.45 3.94
N LEU A 238 -24.48 -6.62 2.77
CA LEU A 238 -24.91 -7.93 2.29
C LEU A 238 -23.72 -8.88 2.11
N CYS A 239 -22.65 -8.42 1.45
CA CYS A 239 -21.42 -9.19 1.28
C CYS A 239 -20.80 -9.56 2.62
N GLN A 240 -20.72 -8.64 3.58
CA GLN A 240 -20.18 -8.91 4.92
C GLN A 240 -21.02 -9.97 5.66
N ALA A 241 -22.34 -9.90 5.56
CA ALA A 241 -23.24 -10.87 6.20
C ALA A 241 -23.18 -12.27 5.57
N ARG A 242 -22.96 -12.37 4.26
CA ARG A 242 -23.01 -13.64 3.51
C ARG A 242 -21.64 -14.29 3.30
N LEU A 243 -20.60 -13.49 3.08
CA LEU A 243 -19.25 -13.93 2.71
C LEU A 243 -18.28 -13.83 3.89
N GLY A 244 -18.51 -12.90 4.82
CA GLY A 244 -17.67 -12.69 5.99
C GLY A 244 -16.18 -12.58 5.63
N ALA A 245 -15.37 -13.46 6.21
CA ALA A 245 -13.93 -13.51 5.99
C ALA A 245 -13.50 -13.96 4.57
N ALA A 246 -14.42 -14.40 3.74
CA ALA A 246 -14.11 -14.73 2.34
C ALA A 246 -14.07 -13.46 1.46
N LEU A 247 -14.71 -12.35 1.87
CA LEU A 247 -14.64 -11.07 1.16
C LEU A 247 -13.25 -10.45 1.35
N THR A 248 -12.48 -10.33 0.27
CA THR A 248 -11.08 -9.89 0.30
C THR A 248 -10.79 -8.58 -0.43
N ALA A 249 -11.72 -8.08 -1.24
CA ALA A 249 -11.71 -6.72 -1.78
C ALA A 249 -13.14 -6.19 -1.91
N PHE A 250 -13.34 -4.89 -1.70
CA PHE A 250 -14.60 -4.21 -2.04
C PHE A 250 -14.30 -2.74 -2.38
N GLU A 251 -14.26 -2.45 -3.67
CA GLU A 251 -13.84 -1.17 -4.24
C GLU A 251 -15.05 -0.45 -4.85
N LEU A 252 -15.17 0.85 -4.61
CA LEU A 252 -16.19 1.72 -5.23
C LEU A 252 -15.53 2.61 -6.27
N MET A 253 -16.16 2.79 -7.44
CA MET A 253 -15.66 3.62 -8.53
C MET A 253 -16.81 4.37 -9.21
N GLY A 254 -16.68 5.69 -9.37
CA GLY A 254 -17.63 6.46 -10.19
C GLY A 254 -17.45 6.22 -11.69
N ALA A 255 -18.50 6.45 -12.47
CA ALA A 255 -18.48 6.27 -13.93
C ALA A 255 -17.38 7.08 -14.65
N THR A 256 -17.02 8.25 -14.10
CA THR A 256 -15.91 9.05 -14.64
C THR A 256 -14.58 8.30 -14.55
N CYS A 257 -14.34 7.51 -13.50
CA CYS A 257 -13.14 6.69 -13.37
C CYS A 257 -13.05 5.66 -14.50
N ILE A 258 -14.16 4.95 -14.72
CA ILE A 258 -14.25 3.91 -15.75
C ILE A 258 -14.09 4.50 -17.15
N GLY A 259 -14.76 5.62 -17.44
CA GLY A 259 -14.61 6.30 -18.74
C GLY A 259 -13.20 6.82 -19.02
N LEU A 260 -12.41 7.16 -17.99
CA LEU A 260 -10.99 7.49 -18.16
C LEU A 260 -10.17 6.25 -18.48
N VAL A 261 -10.43 5.13 -17.81
CA VAL A 261 -9.72 3.88 -18.04
C VAL A 261 -10.00 3.34 -19.45
N GLU A 262 -11.24 3.35 -19.91
CA GLU A 262 -11.60 2.98 -21.30
C GLU A 262 -10.93 3.87 -22.35
N ARG A 263 -10.74 5.16 -22.04
CA ARG A 263 -10.09 6.11 -22.96
C ARG A 263 -8.59 5.90 -23.08
N HIS A 264 -7.91 5.64 -21.95
CA HIS A 264 -6.45 5.67 -21.88
C HIS A 264 -5.80 4.29 -21.86
N VAL A 265 -6.54 3.22 -21.58
CA VAL A 265 -6.02 1.86 -21.54
C VAL A 265 -6.52 1.08 -22.76
N PRO A 266 -5.65 0.79 -23.75
CA PRO A 266 -6.05 0.13 -24.99
C PRO A 266 -6.74 -1.21 -24.75
N ASN A 267 -7.75 -1.51 -25.57
CA ASN A 267 -8.52 -2.77 -25.53
C ASN A 267 -9.29 -3.03 -24.23
N THR A 268 -9.42 -2.04 -23.36
CA THR A 268 -10.29 -2.14 -22.17
C THR A 268 -11.76 -2.07 -22.58
N ARG A 269 -12.59 -2.93 -21.98
CA ARG A 269 -14.05 -2.88 -22.10
C ARG A 269 -14.69 -3.21 -20.76
N VAL A 270 -15.72 -2.46 -20.40
CA VAL A 270 -16.61 -2.83 -19.28
C VAL A 270 -17.48 -4.00 -19.73
N PRO A 271 -17.47 -5.15 -19.02
CA PRO A 271 -18.21 -6.35 -19.43
C PRO A 271 -19.67 -6.32 -18.96
N LEU A 272 -20.34 -5.17 -19.07
CA LEU A 272 -21.73 -4.96 -18.66
C LEU A 272 -22.53 -4.39 -19.83
N ALA A 273 -23.81 -4.76 -19.92
CA ALA A 273 -24.71 -4.23 -20.92
C ALA A 273 -25.28 -2.86 -20.50
N GLU A 274 -25.49 -2.68 -19.19
CA GLU A 274 -26.06 -1.45 -18.65
C GLU A 274 -24.99 -0.54 -18.02
N ALA A 275 -25.00 0.73 -18.43
CA ALA A 275 -24.16 1.74 -17.81
C ALA A 275 -24.80 2.23 -16.51
N ALA A 276 -23.97 2.50 -15.50
CA ALA A 276 -24.41 2.99 -14.20
C ALA A 276 -23.54 4.17 -13.75
N PRO A 277 -24.05 5.04 -12.85
CA PRO A 277 -23.26 6.14 -12.29
C PRO A 277 -22.10 5.65 -11.42
N TRP A 278 -22.22 4.43 -10.85
CA TRP A 278 -21.25 3.84 -9.93
C TRP A 278 -21.04 2.36 -10.24
N TYR A 279 -19.86 1.88 -9.87
CA TYR A 279 -19.43 0.50 -10.04
C TYR A 279 -18.75 -0.01 -8.78
N VAL A 280 -18.97 -1.27 -8.46
CA VAL A 280 -18.30 -2.00 -7.38
C VAL A 280 -17.46 -3.12 -7.98
N LEU A 281 -16.21 -3.26 -7.51
CA LEU A 281 -15.42 -4.47 -7.70
C LEU A 281 -15.34 -5.19 -6.36
N MET A 282 -15.76 -6.45 -6.31
CA MET A 282 -15.68 -7.28 -5.11
C MET A 282 -14.93 -8.57 -5.39
N GLU A 283 -14.01 -8.94 -4.49
CA GLU A 283 -13.23 -10.16 -4.57
C GLU A 283 -13.57 -11.10 -3.42
N VAL A 284 -13.67 -12.39 -3.72
CA VAL A 284 -13.76 -13.47 -2.75
C VAL A 284 -12.56 -14.40 -2.86
N SER A 285 -11.99 -14.75 -1.70
CA SER A 285 -10.98 -15.78 -1.54
C SER A 285 -11.56 -17.00 -0.80
N ASP A 286 -11.60 -18.17 -1.45
CA ASP A 286 -12.04 -19.43 -0.81
C ASP A 286 -10.82 -20.34 -0.53
N ALA A 287 -10.87 -21.05 0.59
CA ALA A 287 -9.81 -21.94 1.04
C ALA A 287 -9.90 -23.38 0.49
N ARG A 288 -11.00 -23.75 -0.17
CA ARG A 288 -11.32 -25.12 -0.60
C ARG A 288 -11.25 -25.27 -2.11
N ASP A 289 -12.12 -24.56 -2.84
CA ASP A 289 -12.27 -24.73 -4.28
C ASP A 289 -12.95 -23.53 -4.96
N GLU A 290 -12.85 -23.51 -6.30
CA GLU A 290 -13.36 -22.44 -7.16
C GLU A 290 -14.89 -22.40 -7.24
N SER A 291 -15.55 -23.56 -7.19
CA SER A 291 -17.00 -23.65 -7.26
C SER A 291 -17.66 -22.99 -6.05
N GLY A 292 -17.08 -23.14 -4.86
CA GLY A 292 -17.53 -22.47 -3.65
C GLY A 292 -17.45 -20.95 -3.74
N ALA A 293 -16.34 -20.41 -4.25
CA ALA A 293 -16.15 -18.97 -4.43
C ALA A 293 -17.17 -18.38 -5.43
N GLN A 294 -17.37 -19.04 -6.57
CA GLN A 294 -18.34 -18.62 -7.60
C GLN A 294 -19.77 -18.67 -7.07
N THR A 295 -20.19 -19.81 -6.49
CA THR A 295 -21.56 -19.98 -5.96
C THR A 295 -21.88 -18.93 -4.89
N ALA A 296 -20.91 -18.60 -4.03
CA ALA A 296 -21.08 -17.60 -2.99
C ALA A 296 -21.28 -16.18 -3.57
N LEU A 297 -20.51 -15.80 -4.59
CA LEU A 297 -20.71 -14.53 -5.28
C LEU A 297 -22.03 -14.50 -6.06
N GLU A 298 -22.38 -15.55 -6.80
CA GLU A 298 -23.65 -15.66 -7.52
C GLU A 298 -24.85 -15.46 -6.59
N ALA A 299 -24.86 -16.14 -5.43
CA ALA A 299 -25.94 -16.00 -4.44
C ALA A 299 -26.06 -14.60 -3.84
N VAL A 300 -24.95 -13.85 -3.74
CA VAL A 300 -24.97 -12.45 -3.31
C VAL A 300 -25.46 -11.54 -4.43
N LEU A 301 -25.03 -11.77 -5.67
CA LEU A 301 -25.45 -10.99 -6.84
C LEU A 301 -26.94 -11.17 -7.13
N GLU A 302 -27.49 -12.37 -7.00
CA GLU A 302 -28.93 -12.65 -7.12
C GLU A 302 -29.73 -11.80 -6.11
N GLN A 303 -29.35 -11.84 -4.84
CA GLN A 303 -29.99 -11.02 -3.80
C GLN A 303 -29.78 -9.52 -4.02
N ALA A 304 -28.65 -9.10 -4.59
CA ALA A 304 -28.37 -7.71 -4.91
C ALA A 304 -29.29 -7.19 -6.01
N LEU A 305 -29.52 -7.99 -7.06
CA LEU A 305 -30.47 -7.68 -8.14
C LEU A 305 -31.91 -7.66 -7.63
N GLU A 306 -32.33 -8.66 -6.84
CA GLU A 306 -33.67 -8.72 -6.23
C GLU A 306 -33.98 -7.52 -5.33
N ARG A 307 -32.96 -6.98 -4.65
CA ARG A 307 -33.07 -5.80 -3.78
C ARG A 307 -32.82 -4.48 -4.50
N GLU A 308 -32.63 -4.50 -5.82
CA GLU A 308 -32.31 -3.31 -6.63
C GLU A 308 -31.04 -2.57 -6.17
N LEU A 309 -30.11 -3.29 -5.52
CA LEU A 309 -28.79 -2.77 -5.14
C LEU A 309 -27.81 -2.79 -6.31
N ALA A 310 -28.04 -3.69 -7.27
CA ALA A 310 -27.29 -3.83 -8.51
C ALA A 310 -28.24 -3.71 -9.70
N VAL A 311 -27.74 -3.17 -10.82
CA VAL A 311 -28.46 -3.11 -12.10
C VAL A 311 -27.95 -4.15 -13.11
N ASP A 312 -26.65 -4.43 -13.07
CA ASP A 312 -25.99 -5.42 -13.91
C ASP A 312 -24.72 -5.91 -13.20
N ALA A 313 -24.27 -7.13 -13.49
CA ALA A 313 -23.09 -7.70 -12.88
C ALA A 313 -22.39 -8.70 -13.81
N ALA A 314 -21.05 -8.69 -13.77
CA ALA A 314 -20.20 -9.64 -14.45
C ALA A 314 -19.31 -10.35 -13.42
N LEU A 315 -19.29 -11.69 -13.49
CA LEU A 315 -18.43 -12.54 -12.68
C LEU A 315 -17.27 -13.08 -13.52
N SER A 316 -16.08 -13.17 -12.95
CA SER A 316 -14.94 -13.82 -13.61
C SER A 316 -15.16 -15.33 -13.72
N ALA A 317 -15.09 -15.89 -14.93
CA ALA A 317 -15.09 -17.33 -15.20
C ALA A 317 -13.72 -17.87 -15.65
N SER A 318 -12.69 -17.02 -15.63
CA SER A 318 -11.31 -17.39 -15.95
C SER A 318 -10.31 -16.42 -15.33
N LEU A 319 -9.04 -16.82 -15.22
CA LEU A 319 -7.95 -15.95 -14.76
C LEU A 319 -7.81 -14.69 -15.64
N ALA A 320 -8.00 -14.82 -16.96
CA ALA A 320 -7.92 -13.67 -17.87
C ALA A 320 -9.03 -12.65 -17.59
N GLN A 321 -10.26 -13.12 -17.34
CA GLN A 321 -11.36 -12.25 -16.93
C GLN A 321 -11.11 -11.61 -15.56
N PHE A 322 -10.63 -12.40 -14.59
CA PHE A 322 -10.26 -11.90 -13.27
C PHE A 322 -9.27 -10.73 -13.38
N GLN A 323 -8.20 -10.90 -14.15
CA GLN A 323 -7.20 -9.86 -14.39
C GLN A 323 -7.79 -8.65 -15.12
N SER A 324 -8.64 -8.86 -16.13
CA SER A 324 -9.27 -7.76 -16.86
C SER A 324 -10.20 -6.92 -15.99
N LEU A 325 -10.90 -7.55 -15.04
CA LEU A 325 -11.78 -6.85 -14.11
C LEU A 325 -10.97 -6.03 -13.10
N TRP A 326 -9.91 -6.59 -12.53
CA TRP A 326 -8.99 -5.85 -11.67
C TRP A 326 -8.30 -4.69 -12.40
N ALA A 327 -7.94 -4.87 -13.67
CA ALA A 327 -7.33 -3.82 -14.48
C ALA A 327 -8.19 -2.55 -14.57
N LEU A 328 -9.53 -2.68 -14.58
CA LEU A 328 -10.46 -1.53 -14.55
C LEU A 328 -10.24 -0.65 -13.30
N ARG A 329 -9.90 -1.27 -12.16
CA ARG A 329 -9.65 -0.60 -10.89
C ARG A 329 -8.21 -0.11 -10.76
N GLU A 330 -7.24 -0.92 -11.16
CA GLU A 330 -5.81 -0.64 -10.95
C GLU A 330 -5.30 0.50 -11.84
N HIS A 331 -5.83 0.63 -13.06
CA HIS A 331 -5.37 1.66 -14.00
C HIS A 331 -5.98 3.05 -13.78
N ILE A 332 -6.94 3.25 -12.87
CA ILE A 332 -7.60 4.56 -12.66
C ILE A 332 -6.58 5.68 -12.42
N SER A 333 -5.58 5.43 -11.55
CA SER A 333 -4.59 6.46 -11.21
C SER A 333 -3.70 6.86 -12.38
N GLU A 334 -3.33 5.91 -13.24
CA GLU A 334 -2.53 6.14 -14.44
C GLU A 334 -3.36 6.85 -15.51
N SER A 335 -4.60 6.40 -15.75
CA SER A 335 -5.52 7.04 -16.70
C SER A 335 -5.86 8.48 -16.32
N GLN A 336 -6.01 8.77 -15.02
CA GLN A 336 -6.14 10.14 -14.52
C GLN A 336 -4.92 11.00 -14.83
N ALA A 337 -3.71 10.47 -14.67
CA ALA A 337 -2.47 11.21 -14.94
C ALA A 337 -2.29 11.48 -16.44
N ALA A 338 -2.66 10.52 -17.29
CA ALA A 338 -2.65 10.68 -18.75
C ALA A 338 -3.67 11.71 -19.25
N GLU A 339 -4.82 11.84 -18.58
CA GLU A 339 -5.87 12.80 -18.93
C GLU A 339 -5.46 14.26 -18.64
N GLY A 340 -4.62 14.50 -17.62
CA GLY A 340 -4.09 15.83 -17.34
C GLY A 340 -3.79 16.10 -15.87
N LYS A 341 -3.80 17.39 -15.49
CA LYS A 341 -3.51 17.81 -14.11
C LYS A 341 -4.60 17.34 -13.16
N THR A 342 -4.19 16.77 -12.04
CA THR A 342 -5.10 16.21 -11.02
C THR A 342 -4.85 16.86 -9.67
N ILE A 343 -5.94 17.10 -8.93
CA ILE A 343 -5.92 17.45 -7.51
C ILE A 343 -6.36 16.21 -6.76
N LYS A 344 -5.49 15.66 -5.91
CA LYS A 344 -5.70 14.38 -5.23
C LYS A 344 -5.79 14.59 -3.73
N HIS A 345 -6.78 13.95 -3.13
CA HIS A 345 -6.94 13.79 -1.70
C HIS A 345 -7.13 12.30 -1.43
N ASP A 346 -6.40 11.79 -0.44
CA ASP A 346 -6.54 10.44 0.09
C ASP A 346 -7.07 10.62 1.52
N ILE A 347 -8.33 10.25 1.74
CA ILE A 347 -9.09 10.61 2.94
C ILE A 347 -9.85 9.39 3.44
N ALA A 348 -10.02 9.29 4.75
CA ALA A 348 -10.81 8.22 5.35
C ALA A 348 -12.04 8.78 6.07
N LEU A 349 -13.16 8.07 5.95
CA LEU A 349 -14.42 8.37 6.58
C LEU A 349 -15.01 7.08 7.18
N PRO A 350 -15.87 7.17 8.20
CA PRO A 350 -16.73 6.05 8.53
C PRO A 350 -17.51 5.63 7.28
N ILE A 351 -17.53 4.33 6.96
CA ILE A 351 -18.20 3.79 5.77
C ILE A 351 -19.63 4.33 5.63
N SER A 352 -20.35 4.42 6.76
CA SER A 352 -21.72 4.94 6.84
C SER A 352 -21.87 6.43 6.48
N ARG A 353 -20.79 7.16 6.27
CA ARG A 353 -20.78 8.60 5.93
C ARG A 353 -20.29 8.88 4.52
N ILE A 354 -19.77 7.88 3.81
CA ILE A 354 -19.26 8.04 2.44
C ILE A 354 -20.33 8.54 1.47
N PRO A 355 -21.56 7.99 1.44
CA PRO A 355 -22.58 8.46 0.48
C PRO A 355 -22.98 9.92 0.69
N GLU A 356 -23.17 10.33 1.95
CA GLU A 356 -23.48 11.71 2.31
C GLU A 356 -22.32 12.65 1.96
N PHE A 357 -21.08 12.24 2.26
CA PHE A 357 -19.89 13.02 1.96
C PHE A 357 -19.72 13.26 0.45
N ILE A 358 -19.87 12.22 -0.37
CA ILE A 358 -19.82 12.32 -1.83
C ILE A 358 -20.87 13.31 -2.30
N THR A 359 -22.14 13.11 -1.89
CA THR A 359 -23.26 13.98 -2.29
C THR A 359 -23.00 15.46 -1.97
N GLN A 360 -22.55 15.75 -0.74
CA GLN A 360 -22.33 17.12 -0.29
C GLN A 360 -21.09 17.76 -0.94
N THR A 361 -20.00 17.01 -1.00
CA THR A 361 -18.70 17.52 -1.49
C THR A 361 -18.72 17.71 -3.00
N ASP A 362 -19.31 16.78 -3.74
CA ASP A 362 -19.42 16.86 -5.20
C ASP A 362 -20.23 18.10 -5.61
N ALA A 363 -21.37 18.34 -4.95
CA ALA A 363 -22.19 19.51 -5.17
C ALA A 363 -21.45 20.82 -4.83
N ALA A 364 -20.74 20.86 -3.70
CA ALA A 364 -19.99 22.02 -3.28
C ALA A 364 -18.83 22.35 -4.23
N ILE A 365 -18.07 21.35 -4.68
CA ILE A 365 -16.96 21.53 -5.63
C ILE A 365 -17.50 21.99 -6.98
N ALA A 366 -18.59 21.37 -7.49
CA ALA A 366 -19.19 21.77 -8.76
C ALA A 366 -19.69 23.22 -8.74
N ALA A 367 -20.25 23.68 -7.62
CA ALA A 367 -20.70 25.06 -7.44
C ALA A 367 -19.53 26.06 -7.35
N ALA A 368 -18.47 25.71 -6.62
CA ALA A 368 -17.31 26.58 -6.43
C ALA A 368 -16.38 26.63 -7.66
N PHE A 369 -16.28 25.53 -8.41
CA PHE A 369 -15.35 25.36 -9.52
C PHE A 369 -16.04 24.74 -10.75
N PRO A 370 -16.83 25.53 -11.51
CA PRO A 370 -17.48 25.03 -12.71
C PRO A 370 -16.47 24.43 -13.71
N GLY A 371 -16.77 23.23 -14.21
CA GLY A 371 -15.92 22.51 -15.16
C GLY A 371 -14.93 21.52 -14.54
N VAL A 372 -14.82 21.46 -13.21
CA VAL A 372 -14.11 20.35 -12.54
C VAL A 372 -14.85 19.05 -12.78
N ARG A 373 -14.09 17.99 -13.13
CA ARG A 373 -14.60 16.62 -13.19
C ARG A 373 -14.18 15.88 -11.93
N LEU A 374 -15.14 15.29 -11.27
CA LEU A 374 -14.95 14.54 -10.04
C LEU A 374 -14.58 13.11 -10.40
N VAL A 375 -13.49 12.61 -9.81
CA VAL A 375 -12.98 11.27 -10.05
C VAL A 375 -12.86 10.57 -8.72
N VAL A 376 -13.98 9.98 -8.28
CA VAL A 376 -14.15 9.38 -6.96
C VAL A 376 -14.07 7.87 -7.06
N PHE A 377 -13.11 7.28 -6.35
CA PHE A 377 -12.94 5.84 -6.24
C PHE A 377 -12.13 5.53 -4.98
N GLY A 378 -12.27 4.31 -4.45
CA GLY A 378 -11.59 3.94 -3.22
C GLY A 378 -11.99 2.58 -2.68
N HIS A 379 -11.47 2.29 -1.49
CA HIS A 379 -11.65 1.07 -0.73
C HIS A 379 -12.89 1.23 0.17
N LEU A 380 -14.09 1.03 -0.38
CA LEU A 380 -15.32 1.20 0.41
C LEU A 380 -15.35 0.26 1.64
N GLY A 381 -14.71 -0.92 1.53
CA GLY A 381 -14.62 -1.90 2.61
C GLY A 381 -13.86 -1.44 3.86
N ASP A 382 -13.00 -0.43 3.76
CA ASP A 382 -12.24 0.12 4.89
C ASP A 382 -12.50 1.62 5.15
N GLY A 383 -13.25 2.27 4.27
CA GLY A 383 -13.68 3.65 4.43
C GLY A 383 -12.74 4.69 3.79
N ASN A 384 -11.83 4.27 2.91
CA ASN A 384 -10.88 5.14 2.21
C ASN A 384 -11.34 5.51 0.79
#